data_AF-A0A2J7PK61-F1
#
_entry.id   AF-A0A2J7PK61-F1
#
_cell.length_a   1.000
_cell.length_b   1.000
_cell.length_c   1.000
_cell.angle_alpha   90.00
_cell.angle_beta   90.00
_cell.angle_gamma   90.00
#
_symmetry.space_group_name_H-M   'P 1'
#
loop_
_entity.id
_entity.type
_entity.pdbx_description
1 polymer ?
#
loop_
_entity_poly.entity_id
_entity_poly.type
_entity_poly.pdbx_seq_one_letter_code
_entity_poly.pdbx_strand_id
1 'polypeptide(L)'
;MAYVFSDGYGYLQNSSGVLGSAVNIKYKKKYNKIKRIIKDLVFENAALCDQVSQMQEKILIVKEERRFLLKKLYHLQAIAETDNQLQIHTPKLPTAGLSPPSATSDTSSSAKKTSTKKRVTSEILETIKMNPKVKKSNTTKTKKIVHPIPLDITGRPVFPIVLGGLTVHSLGEVVSDRPDYHSEDLIFPVGYCSTRVYGSLKNPERKCVYTCKIVDGGTAPSFEIVADSDLDAPLVGNSARECHSMLLRHINRAVGVEVVNTKGRGPEFFGLSHPTIQNLIQSSPGTRKCSLYKWSRFEVSRSGGEPLMEENDPSLNFDALQRSIAFSKSHMVSVIKDEPSEQLLSSSSATLRDLLMS
;
A
#
# COMPACT_ATOMS: atom_id res chain seq x y z
N MET A 1 0.67 39.04 -29.98
CA MET A 1 1.81 39.04 -30.92
C MET A 1 1.75 37.74 -31.71
N ALA A 2 1.21 37.81 -32.93
CA ALA A 2 1.21 36.71 -33.88
C ALA A 2 2.31 36.99 -34.90
N TYR A 3 3.26 36.08 -35.07
CA TYR A 3 4.19 36.11 -36.19
C TYR A 3 3.95 34.90 -37.07
N VAL A 4 3.66 35.21 -38.32
CA VAL A 4 3.30 34.35 -39.44
C VAL A 4 4.55 33.60 -39.94
N PHE A 5 4.40 32.30 -40.22
CA PHE A 5 5.40 31.49 -40.91
C PHE A 5 5.46 31.88 -42.39
N SER A 6 6.66 32.15 -42.90
CA SER A 6 6.92 32.24 -44.35
C SER A 6 7.74 31.02 -44.76
N ASP A 7 7.13 30.17 -45.60
CA ASP A 7 7.82 29.13 -46.35
C ASP A 7 8.82 29.78 -47.32
N GLY A 8 10.04 29.28 -47.31
CA GLY A 8 11.13 29.71 -48.18
C GLY A 8 11.92 28.52 -48.70
N TYR A 9 11.37 27.84 -49.70
CA TYR A 9 12.11 26.89 -50.53
C TYR A 9 13.17 27.64 -51.34
N GLY A 10 14.44 27.52 -50.94
CA GLY A 10 15.60 28.03 -51.67
C GLY A 10 16.46 26.88 -52.20
N TYR A 11 16.25 26.48 -53.47
CA TYR A 11 17.20 25.66 -54.22
C TYR A 11 18.42 26.51 -54.59
N LEU A 12 19.56 26.27 -53.95
CA LEU A 12 20.86 26.76 -54.41
C LEU A 12 21.50 25.70 -55.31
N GLN A 13 21.49 25.96 -56.62
CA GLN A 13 22.45 25.38 -57.56
C GLN A 13 23.85 25.81 -57.14
N ASN A 14 24.74 24.87 -56.82
CA ASN A 14 26.16 25.14 -56.92
C ASN A 14 26.95 23.91 -57.36
N SER A 15 27.78 24.14 -58.37
CA SER A 15 28.58 23.16 -59.10
C SER A 15 29.76 22.69 -58.24
N SER A 16 29.58 21.57 -57.53
CA SER A 16 30.65 20.81 -56.84
C SER A 16 30.16 19.38 -56.54
N GLY A 17 29.70 18.69 -57.59
CA GLY A 17 28.85 17.49 -57.52
C GLY A 17 29.44 16.19 -56.97
N VAL A 18 30.69 16.14 -56.50
CA VAL A 18 31.33 14.86 -56.11
C VAL A 18 31.55 14.73 -54.59
N LEU A 19 31.84 15.81 -53.85
CA LEU A 19 32.11 15.73 -52.40
C LEU A 19 30.85 15.81 -51.52
N GLY A 20 29.86 16.62 -51.89
CA GLY A 20 28.61 16.80 -51.11
C GLY A 20 27.68 15.57 -51.14
N SER A 21 27.74 14.79 -52.22
CA SER A 21 26.98 13.54 -52.39
C SER A 21 27.38 12.47 -51.37
N ALA A 22 28.68 12.26 -51.16
CA ALA A 22 29.20 11.24 -50.24
C ALA A 22 28.84 11.53 -48.77
N VAL A 23 28.88 12.80 -48.38
CA VAL A 23 28.51 13.26 -47.04
C VAL A 23 27.01 13.07 -46.80
N ASN A 24 26.17 13.44 -47.76
CA ASN A 24 24.72 13.27 -47.69
C ASN A 24 24.30 11.77 -47.62
N ILE A 25 25.01 10.90 -48.35
CA ILE A 25 24.83 9.44 -48.27
C ILE A 25 25.21 8.90 -46.88
N LYS A 26 26.28 9.41 -46.26
CA LYS A 26 26.67 9.03 -44.88
C LYS A 26 25.60 9.42 -43.87
N TYR A 27 25.05 10.64 -43.95
CA TYR A 27 23.96 11.07 -43.08
C TYR A 27 22.69 10.24 -43.27
N LYS A 28 22.30 9.95 -44.52
CA LYS A 28 21.17 9.08 -44.84
C LYS A 28 21.33 7.67 -44.27
N LYS A 29 22.53 7.09 -44.34
CA LYS A 29 22.84 5.79 -43.71
C LYS A 29 22.75 5.85 -42.18
N LYS A 30 23.28 6.90 -41.55
CA LYS A 30 23.21 7.09 -40.09
C LYS A 30 21.76 7.26 -39.62
N TYR A 31 20.97 8.08 -40.32
CA TYR A 31 19.55 8.26 -40.05
C TYR A 31 18.77 6.95 -40.17
N ASN A 32 19.00 6.18 -41.23
CA ASN A 32 18.33 4.87 -41.41
C ASN A 32 18.73 3.86 -40.33
N LYS A 33 19.99 3.88 -39.86
CA LYS A 33 20.44 3.03 -38.75
C LYS A 33 19.76 3.40 -37.44
N ILE A 34 19.71 4.70 -37.11
CA ILE A 34 19.02 5.20 -35.92
C ILE A 34 17.53 4.88 -35.98
N LYS A 35 16.89 5.10 -37.13
CA LYS A 35 15.46 4.78 -37.34
C LYS A 35 15.17 3.30 -37.11
N ARG A 36 16.07 2.41 -37.54
CA ARG A 36 15.94 0.97 -37.29
C ARG A 36 16.06 0.64 -35.80
N ILE A 37 17.08 1.16 -35.13
CA ILE A 37 17.28 0.96 -33.68
C ILE A 37 16.07 1.45 -32.88
N ILE A 38 15.54 2.64 -33.19
CA ILE A 38 14.34 3.15 -32.52
C ILE A 38 13.15 2.22 -32.74
N LYS A 39 12.96 1.74 -33.97
CA LYS A 39 11.89 0.80 -34.30
C LYS A 39 12.03 -0.50 -33.50
N ASP A 40 13.24 -1.06 -33.44
CA ASP A 40 13.53 -2.29 -32.70
C ASP A 40 13.29 -2.10 -31.19
N LEU A 41 13.75 -0.98 -30.61
CA LEU A 41 13.51 -0.64 -29.19
C LEU A 41 12.02 -0.46 -28.87
N VAL A 42 11.22 0.06 -29.79
CA VAL A 42 9.77 0.20 -29.60
C VAL A 42 9.10 -1.17 -29.57
N PHE A 43 9.50 -2.09 -30.46
CA PHE A 43 8.98 -3.46 -30.44
C PHE A 43 9.41 -4.23 -29.20
N GLU A 44 10.66 -4.07 -28.78
CA GLU A 44 11.17 -4.69 -27.56
C GLU A 44 10.42 -4.17 -26.31
N ASN A 45 10.20 -2.85 -26.21
CA ASN A 45 9.38 -2.29 -25.14
C ASN A 45 7.94 -2.80 -25.17
N ALA A 46 7.33 -2.93 -26.35
CA ALA A 46 5.98 -3.49 -26.46
C ALA A 46 5.93 -4.94 -25.96
N ALA A 47 6.88 -5.78 -26.36
CA ALA A 47 6.98 -7.16 -25.91
C ALA A 47 7.22 -7.28 -24.40
N LEU A 48 8.03 -6.39 -23.81
CA LEU A 48 8.25 -6.33 -22.36
C LEU A 48 6.98 -5.90 -21.62
N CYS A 49 6.22 -4.93 -22.14
CA CYS A 49 4.93 -4.53 -21.57
C CYS A 49 3.93 -5.69 -21.55
N ASP A 50 3.86 -6.48 -22.63
CA ASP A 50 3.01 -7.66 -22.69
C ASP A 50 3.41 -8.72 -21.66
N GLN A 51 4.72 -8.95 -21.49
CA GLN A 51 5.23 -9.87 -20.46
C GLN A 51 4.91 -9.40 -19.04
N VAL A 52 5.05 -8.10 -18.77
CA VAL A 52 4.71 -7.53 -17.45
C VAL A 52 3.21 -7.68 -17.19
N SER A 53 2.35 -7.43 -18.17
CA SER A 53 0.91 -7.62 -18.04
C SER A 53 0.56 -9.07 -17.71
N GLN A 54 1.13 -10.03 -18.43
CA GLN A 54 0.92 -11.46 -18.16
C GLN A 54 1.43 -11.87 -16.76
N MET A 55 2.56 -11.32 -16.32
CA MET A 55 3.12 -11.59 -14.99
C MET A 55 2.20 -11.04 -13.89
N GLN A 56 1.67 -9.83 -14.07
CA GLN A 56 0.74 -9.20 -13.13
C GLN A 56 -0.56 -10.00 -13.00
N GLU A 57 -1.10 -10.51 -14.11
CA GLU A 57 -2.27 -11.40 -14.11
C GLU A 57 -1.99 -12.69 -13.34
N LYS A 58 -0.86 -13.37 -13.60
CA LYS A 58 -0.46 -14.57 -12.85
C LYS A 58 -0.31 -14.29 -11.35
N ILE A 59 0.30 -13.16 -10.98
CA ILE A 59 0.43 -12.76 -9.57
C ILE A 59 -0.95 -12.57 -8.94
N LEU A 60 -1.91 -11.98 -9.67
CA LEU A 60 -3.27 -11.79 -9.17
C LEU A 60 -3.95 -13.14 -8.91
N ILE A 61 -3.86 -14.08 -9.84
CA ILE A 61 -4.41 -15.45 -9.71
C ILE A 61 -3.80 -16.15 -8.50
N VAL A 62 -2.47 -16.20 -8.38
CA VAL A 62 -1.79 -16.85 -7.25
C VAL A 62 -2.14 -16.19 -5.91
N LYS A 63 -2.32 -14.86 -5.89
CA LYS A 63 -2.79 -14.16 -4.69
C LYS A 63 -4.22 -14.55 -4.31
N GLU A 64 -5.10 -14.81 -5.27
CA GLU A 64 -6.45 -15.32 -5.01
C GLU A 64 -6.44 -16.76 -4.50
N GLU A 65 -5.68 -17.65 -5.13
CA GLU A 65 -5.51 -19.03 -4.69
C GLU A 65 -4.96 -19.10 -3.26
N ARG A 66 -3.92 -18.30 -2.95
CA ARG A 66 -3.38 -18.19 -1.59
C ARG A 66 -4.44 -17.74 -0.59
N ARG A 67 -5.23 -16.71 -0.93
CA ARG A 67 -6.33 -16.24 -0.06
C ARG A 67 -7.37 -17.33 0.17
N PHE A 68 -7.74 -18.04 -0.88
CA PHE A 68 -8.71 -19.14 -0.81
C PHE A 68 -8.21 -20.29 0.07
N LEU A 69 -6.98 -20.76 -0.16
CA LEU A 69 -6.37 -21.84 0.63
C LEU A 69 -6.21 -21.45 2.10
N LEU A 70 -5.78 -20.22 2.37
CA LEU A 70 -5.63 -19.73 3.74
C LEU A 70 -6.99 -19.68 4.46
N LYS A 71 -8.04 -19.21 3.80
CA LYS A 71 -9.41 -19.22 4.35
C LYS A 71 -9.89 -20.65 4.64
N LYS A 72 -9.58 -21.60 3.75
CA LYS A 72 -9.92 -23.01 3.93
C LYS A 72 -9.15 -23.63 5.12
N LEU A 73 -7.87 -23.30 5.29
CA LEU A 73 -7.06 -23.75 6.42
C LEU A 73 -7.65 -23.26 7.75
N TYR A 74 -7.96 -21.95 7.86
CA TYR A 74 -8.59 -21.40 9.06
C TYR A 74 -9.93 -22.05 9.38
N HIS A 75 -10.73 -22.37 8.36
CA HIS A 75 -12.00 -23.08 8.56
C HIS A 75 -11.79 -24.49 9.12
N LEU A 76 -10.82 -25.25 8.58
CA LEU A 76 -10.49 -26.59 9.09
C LEU A 76 -9.92 -26.54 10.51
N GLN A 77 -9.09 -25.54 10.82
CA GLN A 77 -8.57 -25.34 12.17
C GLN A 77 -9.71 -25.04 13.16
N ALA A 78 -10.67 -24.19 12.78
CA ALA A 78 -11.84 -23.90 13.61
C ALA A 78 -12.70 -25.16 13.84
N ILE A 79 -12.85 -26.03 12.84
CA ILE A 79 -13.56 -27.32 13.00
C ILE A 79 -12.78 -28.26 13.94
N ALA A 80 -11.46 -28.38 13.78
CA ALA A 80 -10.62 -29.22 14.64
C ALA A 80 -10.60 -28.73 16.11
N GLU A 81 -10.63 -27.41 16.33
CA GLU A 81 -10.77 -26.81 17.66
C GLU A 81 -12.15 -27.07 18.28
N THR A 82 -13.19 -27.21 17.45
CA THR A 82 -14.55 -27.53 17.90
C THR A 82 -14.71 -29.00 18.29
N ASP A 83 -14.10 -29.93 17.53
CA ASP A 83 -14.09 -31.37 17.87
C ASP A 83 -13.30 -31.66 19.16
N ASN A 84 -12.24 -30.91 19.43
CA ASN A 84 -11.47 -31.04 20.67
C ASN A 84 -12.21 -30.54 21.92
N GLN A 85 -13.23 -29.68 21.80
CA GLN A 85 -14.02 -29.22 22.95
C GLN A 85 -15.15 -30.19 23.35
N LEU A 86 -15.54 -31.12 22.48
CA LEU A 86 -16.58 -32.11 22.79
C LEU A 86 -16.06 -33.34 23.57
N GLN A 87 -14.76 -33.41 23.89
CA GLN A 87 -14.18 -34.47 24.74
C GLN A 87 -13.94 -34.07 26.21
N ILE A 88 -14.29 -32.86 26.65
CA ILE A 88 -13.90 -32.33 27.99
C ILE A 88 -15.00 -32.48 29.06
N HIS A 89 -15.95 -33.42 28.91
CA HIS A 89 -16.94 -33.70 29.96
C HIS A 89 -17.05 -35.20 30.31
N THR A 90 -16.08 -35.71 31.09
CA THR A 90 -16.32 -36.75 32.11
C THR A 90 -15.37 -36.54 33.32
N PRO A 91 -15.81 -36.74 34.59
CA PRO A 91 -14.97 -36.44 35.76
C PRO A 91 -14.23 -37.67 36.36
N LYS A 92 -12.92 -37.46 36.59
CA LYS A 92 -11.93 -38.01 37.56
C LYS A 92 -12.15 -39.35 38.31
N LEU A 93 -11.07 -40.15 38.39
CA LEU A 93 -10.39 -40.52 39.66
C LEU A 93 -8.91 -40.93 39.45
N PRO A 94 -7.96 -40.62 40.38
CA PRO A 94 -6.52 -40.94 40.25
C PRO A 94 -6.07 -42.08 41.19
N THR A 95 -5.09 -42.91 40.80
CA THR A 95 -4.20 -43.63 41.74
C THR A 95 -2.89 -44.03 41.05
N ALA A 96 -1.81 -43.93 41.82
CA ALA A 96 -0.40 -44.08 41.52
C ALA A 96 0.07 -45.50 41.13
N GLY A 97 1.27 -45.58 40.56
CA GLY A 97 2.21 -46.66 40.89
C GLY A 97 2.94 -47.32 39.73
N LEU A 98 4.26 -47.09 39.72
CA LEU A 98 5.35 -48.04 39.39
C LEU A 98 5.83 -48.20 37.94
N SER A 99 7.16 -48.29 37.89
CA SER A 99 8.11 -48.29 36.78
C SER A 99 8.18 -49.65 36.01
N PRO A 100 9.01 -49.78 34.96
CA PRO A 100 8.77 -50.62 33.77
C PRO A 100 9.35 -52.05 33.89
N PRO A 101 9.14 -52.91 32.87
CA PRO A 101 10.24 -53.14 31.93
C PRO A 101 9.85 -53.37 30.45
N SER A 102 10.86 -53.24 29.59
CA SER A 102 10.93 -53.60 28.17
C SER A 102 10.50 -55.04 27.86
N ALA A 103 9.94 -55.28 26.67
CA ALA A 103 10.52 -56.13 25.61
C ALA A 103 9.51 -56.47 24.49
N THR A 104 9.95 -56.20 23.26
CA THR A 104 9.87 -57.01 22.01
C THR A 104 8.53 -57.51 21.41
N SER A 105 8.47 -57.25 20.10
CA SER A 105 8.07 -58.13 18.97
C SER A 105 6.59 -58.44 18.68
N ASP A 106 6.19 -57.90 17.52
CA ASP A 106 5.65 -58.61 16.35
C ASP A 106 4.19 -59.12 16.31
N THR A 107 3.43 -58.41 15.48
CA THR A 107 2.80 -58.90 14.23
C THR A 107 1.67 -59.94 14.27
N SER A 108 0.57 -59.49 13.67
CA SER A 108 -0.43 -60.22 12.84
C SER A 108 -1.74 -60.73 13.46
N SER A 109 -2.82 -60.15 12.90
CA SER A 109 -4.00 -60.81 12.29
C SER A 109 -4.78 -61.84 13.13
N SER A 110 -6.09 -61.82 13.26
CA SER A 110 -7.12 -61.63 12.23
C SER A 110 -8.50 -61.87 12.85
N ALA A 111 -9.53 -61.23 12.25
CA ALA A 111 -10.92 -61.69 12.15
C ALA A 111 -11.73 -61.87 13.47
N LYS A 112 -13.03 -61.57 13.56
CA LYS A 112 -14.10 -61.66 12.57
C LYS A 112 -15.38 -61.04 13.19
N LYS A 113 -16.17 -60.35 12.34
CA LYS A 113 -17.65 -60.35 12.30
C LYS A 113 -18.39 -59.70 13.50
N THR A 114 -19.48 -58.95 13.35
CA THR A 114 -20.63 -59.07 12.43
C THR A 114 -21.50 -57.81 12.53
N SER A 115 -22.04 -57.38 11.37
CA SER A 115 -23.43 -56.92 11.14
C SER A 115 -23.94 -55.66 11.90
N THR A 116 -24.65 -54.69 11.31
CA THR A 116 -25.68 -54.81 10.27
C THR A 116 -26.15 -53.41 9.82
N LYS A 117 -26.47 -53.29 8.51
CA LYS A 117 -27.54 -52.49 7.86
C LYS A 117 -27.45 -50.95 7.88
N LYS A 118 -27.17 -50.34 6.72
CA LYS A 118 -28.08 -49.96 5.59
C LYS A 118 -28.72 -48.58 5.86
N ARG A 119 -28.47 -47.52 5.08
CA ARG A 119 -28.67 -47.25 3.63
C ARG A 119 -29.79 -46.21 3.53
N VAL A 120 -29.54 -45.09 2.86
CA VAL A 120 -30.23 -44.60 1.65
C VAL A 120 -30.03 -43.09 1.52
N THR A 121 -29.48 -42.75 0.36
CA THR A 121 -29.36 -41.49 -0.36
C THR A 121 -30.70 -40.82 -0.66
N SER A 122 -30.74 -39.49 -0.71
CA SER A 122 -31.35 -38.76 -1.84
C SER A 122 -31.05 -37.26 -1.77
N GLU A 123 -30.58 -36.77 -2.91
CA GLU A 123 -30.53 -35.37 -3.31
C GLU A 123 -31.94 -34.79 -3.37
N ILE A 124 -32.09 -33.49 -3.08
CA ILE A 124 -33.06 -32.59 -3.73
C ILE A 124 -32.45 -31.17 -3.70
N LEU A 125 -32.26 -30.65 -4.91
CA LEU A 125 -32.10 -29.24 -5.20
C LEU A 125 -33.52 -28.65 -5.27
N GLU A 126 -33.81 -27.53 -4.59
CA GLU A 126 -34.54 -26.41 -5.20
C GLU A 126 -34.69 -25.19 -4.27
N THR A 127 -34.25 -24.07 -4.85
CA THR A 127 -34.52 -22.65 -4.64
C THR A 127 -35.90 -22.30 -4.07
N ILE A 128 -35.96 -21.37 -3.10
CA ILE A 128 -36.92 -20.24 -3.05
C ILE A 128 -36.42 -19.16 -2.06
N LYS A 129 -36.57 -17.91 -2.52
CA LYS A 129 -36.18 -16.61 -1.95
C LYS A 129 -36.74 -16.35 -0.54
N MET A 130 -36.09 -15.43 0.23
CA MET A 130 -36.71 -14.23 0.83
C MET A 130 -35.78 -13.49 1.83
N ASN A 131 -35.48 -12.23 1.48
CA ASN A 131 -35.16 -11.02 2.27
C ASN A 131 -33.97 -10.91 3.27
N PRO A 132 -33.17 -9.82 3.20
CA PRO A 132 -32.02 -9.60 4.08
C PRO A 132 -32.47 -8.97 5.40
N LYS A 133 -32.48 -9.75 6.50
CA LYS A 133 -32.43 -9.17 7.85
C LYS A 133 -31.00 -8.77 8.17
N VAL A 134 -30.77 -7.46 8.19
CA VAL A 134 -29.56 -6.80 8.69
C VAL A 134 -29.20 -7.37 10.06
N LYS A 135 -28.19 -8.25 10.11
CA LYS A 135 -27.55 -8.66 11.35
C LYS A 135 -26.38 -7.72 11.59
N LYS A 136 -26.53 -6.86 12.62
CA LYS A 136 -25.45 -6.09 13.24
C LYS A 136 -24.25 -7.02 13.43
N SER A 137 -23.16 -6.79 12.69
CA SER A 137 -21.92 -7.53 12.87
C SER A 137 -21.31 -7.08 14.19
N ASN A 138 -21.20 -7.99 15.16
CA ASN A 138 -20.31 -7.83 16.28
C ASN A 138 -18.89 -7.61 15.74
N THR A 139 -18.36 -6.40 15.93
CA THR A 139 -16.97 -6.05 15.66
C THR A 139 -16.08 -6.91 16.55
N THR A 140 -15.52 -7.97 15.99
CA THR A 140 -14.39 -8.68 16.56
C THR A 140 -13.22 -7.69 16.62
N LYS A 141 -12.82 -7.29 17.84
CA LYS A 141 -11.69 -6.38 18.07
C LYS A 141 -10.46 -6.99 17.39
N THR A 142 -9.94 -6.32 16.36
CA THR A 142 -8.71 -6.71 15.67
C THR A 142 -7.54 -6.70 16.67
N LYS A 143 -6.78 -7.80 16.73
CA LYS A 143 -5.66 -7.96 17.67
C LYS A 143 -4.52 -6.99 17.26
N LYS A 144 -4.07 -6.13 18.16
CA LYS A 144 -2.91 -5.23 17.94
C LYS A 144 -1.61 -5.97 18.29
N ILE A 145 -0.86 -6.36 17.26
CA ILE A 145 0.40 -7.11 17.41
C ILE A 145 1.57 -6.14 17.54
N VAL A 146 2.43 -6.34 18.54
CA VAL A 146 3.63 -5.55 18.79
C VAL A 146 4.87 -6.35 18.37
N HIS A 147 5.76 -5.68 17.66
CA HIS A 147 7.06 -6.22 17.27
C HIS A 147 8.06 -6.07 18.43
N PRO A 148 8.91 -7.08 18.69
CA PRO A 148 10.02 -6.93 19.61
C PRO A 148 10.91 -5.77 19.20
N ILE A 149 11.30 -4.93 20.17
CA ILE A 149 12.25 -3.84 19.98
C ILE A 149 13.48 -4.08 20.85
N PRO A 150 14.65 -3.55 20.46
CA PRO A 150 15.81 -3.56 21.32
C PRO A 150 15.52 -2.80 22.62
N LEU A 151 15.83 -3.43 23.75
CA LEU A 151 15.80 -2.82 25.07
C LEU A 151 17.22 -2.71 25.60
N ASP A 152 17.51 -1.66 26.36
CA ASP A 152 18.78 -1.52 27.07
C ASP A 152 18.84 -2.45 28.30
N ILE A 153 19.97 -2.41 29.01
CA ILE A 153 20.18 -3.18 30.24
C ILE A 153 19.17 -2.86 31.36
N THR A 154 18.49 -1.71 31.26
CA THR A 154 17.46 -1.26 32.22
C THR A 154 16.04 -1.61 31.77
N GLY A 155 15.88 -2.27 30.62
CA GLY A 155 14.60 -2.62 30.02
C GLY A 155 13.90 -1.46 29.31
N ARG A 156 14.60 -0.35 29.04
CA ARG A 156 14.04 0.79 28.30
C ARG A 156 14.27 0.64 26.79
N PRO A 157 13.36 1.14 25.93
CA PRO A 157 13.56 1.14 24.49
C PRO A 157 14.85 1.87 24.07
N VAL A 158 15.62 1.25 23.18
CA VAL A 158 16.77 1.91 22.53
C VAL A 158 16.29 2.63 21.28
N PHE A 159 16.61 3.92 21.18
CA PHE A 159 16.33 4.73 20.00
C PHE A 159 17.56 4.79 19.07
N PRO A 160 17.35 4.93 17.74
CA PRO A 160 16.06 5.03 17.07
C PRO A 160 15.38 3.66 16.87
N ILE A 161 14.04 3.63 16.94
CA ILE A 161 13.23 2.44 16.69
C ILE A 161 12.80 2.45 15.21
N VAL A 162 13.33 1.50 14.43
CA VAL A 162 13.06 1.39 12.99
C VAL A 162 11.90 0.42 12.73
N LEU A 163 10.88 0.88 12.01
CA LEU A 163 9.62 0.18 11.72
C LEU A 163 9.30 0.31 10.22
N GLY A 164 10.10 -0.34 9.38
CA GLY A 164 10.00 -0.21 7.93
C GLY A 164 10.39 1.20 7.46
N GLY A 165 9.48 1.90 6.76
CA GLY A 165 9.70 3.28 6.30
C GLY A 165 9.54 4.37 7.38
N LEU A 166 9.18 3.97 8.61
CA LEU A 166 9.07 4.84 9.78
C LEU A 166 10.26 4.60 10.71
N THR A 167 10.83 5.68 11.24
CA THR A 167 11.84 5.61 12.30
C THR A 167 11.46 6.55 13.42
N VAL A 168 11.39 6.07 14.66
CA VAL A 168 11.05 6.90 15.84
C VAL A 168 12.32 7.21 16.60
N HIS A 169 12.56 8.49 16.87
CA HIS A 169 13.76 9.00 17.55
C HIS A 169 13.52 9.32 19.02
N SER A 170 12.32 9.77 19.37
CA SER A 170 11.91 10.07 20.74
C SER A 170 10.42 9.86 20.89
N LEU A 171 9.99 9.29 22.02
CA LEU A 171 8.58 9.19 22.37
C LEU A 171 8.03 10.45 23.02
N GLY A 172 8.90 11.37 23.48
CA GLY A 172 8.48 12.56 24.22
C GLY A 172 7.98 12.27 25.63
N GLU A 173 7.31 13.27 26.21
CA GLU A 173 6.76 13.26 27.56
C GLU A 173 5.24 13.37 27.55
N VAL A 174 4.57 12.52 28.33
CA VAL A 174 3.11 12.49 28.38
C VAL A 174 2.59 13.63 29.26
N VAL A 175 1.84 14.51 28.62
CA VAL A 175 1.12 15.61 29.26
C VAL A 175 -0.26 15.10 29.67
N SER A 176 -0.52 15.02 30.98
CA SER A 176 -1.75 14.43 31.54
C SER A 176 -2.62 15.41 32.31
N ASP A 177 -2.10 16.59 32.61
CA ASP A 177 -2.81 17.71 33.23
C ASP A 177 -3.75 18.43 32.26
N ARG A 178 -3.47 18.35 30.94
CA ARG A 178 -4.25 18.98 29.87
C ARG A 178 -5.01 17.92 29.05
N PRO A 179 -6.35 18.04 28.90
CA PRO A 179 -7.16 17.01 28.25
C PRO A 179 -6.90 16.90 26.74
N ASP A 180 -6.54 18.00 26.07
CA ASP A 180 -6.37 18.01 24.60
C ASP A 180 -5.09 17.30 24.13
N TYR A 181 -4.21 16.89 25.05
CA TYR A 181 -3.00 16.12 24.75
C TYR A 181 -3.24 14.61 24.62
N HIS A 182 -4.50 14.16 24.72
CA HIS A 182 -4.87 12.77 24.45
C HIS A 182 -6.32 12.67 23.98
N SER A 183 -6.61 11.59 23.26
CA SER A 183 -7.96 11.19 22.86
C SER A 183 -8.27 9.80 23.42
N GLU A 184 -9.42 9.23 23.04
CA GLU A 184 -9.77 7.87 23.44
C GLU A 184 -8.76 6.83 22.96
N ASP A 185 -8.17 7.04 21.77
CA ASP A 185 -7.33 6.03 21.11
C ASP A 185 -5.84 6.36 21.10
N LEU A 186 -5.48 7.63 21.29
CA LEU A 186 -4.12 8.14 21.11
C LEU A 186 -3.72 9.09 22.23
N ILE A 187 -2.43 9.14 22.51
CA ILE A 187 -1.80 10.15 23.37
C ILE A 187 -0.81 10.93 22.49
N PHE A 188 -0.67 12.22 22.74
CA PHE A 188 0.19 13.14 21.99
C PHE A 188 1.30 13.69 22.90
N PRO A 189 2.39 12.93 23.12
CA PRO A 189 3.46 13.37 24.00
C PRO A 189 4.22 14.56 23.43
N VAL A 190 4.57 15.54 24.26
CA VAL A 190 5.40 16.68 23.88
C VAL A 190 6.84 16.20 23.67
N GLY A 191 7.50 16.64 22.60
CA GLY A 191 8.84 16.20 22.24
C GLY A 191 8.89 14.85 21.52
N TYR A 192 7.72 14.27 21.16
CA TYR A 192 7.67 13.14 20.24
C TYR A 192 8.34 13.52 18.92
N CYS A 193 9.21 12.64 18.41
CA CYS A 193 9.96 12.87 17.19
C CYS A 193 10.09 11.56 16.39
N SER A 194 9.64 11.58 15.14
CA SER A 194 9.81 10.49 14.19
C SER A 194 10.22 11.01 12.81
N THR A 195 10.76 10.15 11.97
CA THR A 195 11.05 10.43 10.58
C THR A 195 10.41 9.40 9.67
N ARG A 196 9.91 9.85 8.52
CA ARG A 196 9.33 8.98 7.48
C ARG A 196 9.86 9.37 6.10
N VAL A 197 10.25 8.38 5.32
CA VAL A 197 10.63 8.59 3.91
C VAL A 197 9.38 8.67 3.05
N TYR A 198 9.26 9.75 2.29
CA TYR A 198 8.12 9.98 1.39
C TYR A 198 8.51 10.85 0.19
N GLY A 199 7.56 11.29 -0.66
CA GLY A 199 7.85 12.08 -1.85
C GLY A 199 8.21 13.53 -1.52
N SER A 200 9.19 14.12 -2.19
CA SER A 200 9.58 15.54 -1.98
C SER A 200 8.48 16.51 -2.38
N LEU A 201 8.31 17.60 -1.63
CA LEU A 201 7.36 18.68 -1.96
C LEU A 201 7.71 19.39 -3.28
N LYS A 202 8.99 19.40 -3.68
CA LYS A 202 9.46 20.03 -4.92
C LYS A 202 9.38 19.07 -6.11
N ASN A 203 9.72 17.80 -5.88
CA ASN A 203 9.66 16.76 -6.89
C ASN A 203 9.16 15.44 -6.27
N PRO A 204 7.84 15.16 -6.34
CA PRO A 204 7.24 13.98 -5.70
C PRO A 204 7.78 12.61 -6.16
N GLU A 205 8.49 12.54 -7.29
CA GLU A 205 9.16 11.32 -7.77
C GLU A 205 10.54 11.09 -7.13
N ARG A 206 11.00 12.01 -6.29
CA ARG A 206 12.22 11.88 -5.49
C ARG A 206 11.87 11.66 -4.03
N LYS A 207 12.65 10.81 -3.36
CA LYS A 207 12.56 10.58 -1.92
C LYS A 207 12.99 11.84 -1.15
N CYS A 208 12.32 12.05 -0.03
CA CYS A 208 12.53 13.12 0.94
C CYS A 208 12.27 12.53 2.32
N VAL A 209 13.07 12.90 3.32
CA VAL A 209 12.82 12.52 4.72
C VAL A 209 12.01 13.61 5.38
N TYR A 210 10.87 13.23 5.95
CA TYR A 210 10.03 14.13 6.74
C TYR A 210 10.21 13.85 8.22
N THR A 211 10.60 14.86 8.98
CA THR A 211 10.65 14.83 10.44
C THR A 211 9.30 15.29 10.99
N CYS A 212 8.62 14.41 11.73
CA CYS A 212 7.35 14.66 12.37
C CYS A 212 7.58 14.96 13.86
N LYS A 213 7.06 16.08 14.36
CA LYS A 213 7.21 16.50 15.76
C LYS A 213 5.88 16.83 16.40
N ILE A 214 5.79 16.59 17.71
CA ILE A 214 4.72 17.11 18.56
C ILE A 214 5.37 18.07 19.54
N VAL A 215 4.97 19.33 19.51
CA VAL A 215 5.49 20.39 20.37
C VAL A 215 4.41 20.88 21.32
N ASP A 216 4.82 21.53 22.42
CA ASP A 216 3.88 22.09 23.38
C ASP A 216 3.22 23.34 22.80
N GLY A 217 1.92 23.24 22.48
CA GLY A 217 1.12 24.36 21.96
C GLY A 217 0.31 25.10 23.04
N GLY A 218 0.58 24.86 24.33
CA GLY A 218 -0.14 25.50 25.43
C GLY A 218 -1.40 24.72 25.82
N THR A 219 -2.58 25.07 25.30
CA THR A 219 -3.81 24.35 25.69
C THR A 219 -3.93 22.99 25.02
N ALA A 220 -3.39 22.87 23.80
CA ALA A 220 -3.43 21.67 22.97
C ALA A 220 -2.06 21.46 22.28
N PRO A 221 -1.72 20.22 21.87
CA PRO A 221 -0.47 19.95 21.17
C PRO A 221 -0.44 20.61 19.79
N SER A 222 0.74 21.06 19.38
CA SER A 222 0.99 21.49 17.99
C SER A 222 1.78 20.41 17.27
N PHE A 223 1.43 20.16 16.01
CA PHE A 223 2.02 19.13 15.18
C PHE A 223 2.78 19.77 14.03
N GLU A 224 3.95 19.24 13.73
CA GLU A 224 4.82 19.76 12.68
C GLU A 224 5.32 18.63 11.79
N ILE A 225 5.33 18.86 10.48
CA ILE A 225 6.05 18.04 9.51
C ILE A 225 7.09 18.92 8.81
N VAL A 226 8.36 18.56 8.93
CA VAL A 226 9.49 19.29 8.36
C VAL A 226 10.17 18.43 7.30
N ALA A 227 10.31 18.94 6.08
CA ALA A 227 11.07 18.26 5.03
C ALA A 227 12.57 18.49 5.24
N ASP A 228 13.40 17.47 5.04
CA ASP A 228 14.87 17.60 5.05
C ASP A 228 15.40 18.61 4.02
N SER A 229 14.64 18.81 2.95
CA SER A 229 14.95 19.71 1.83
C SER A 229 14.47 21.16 2.03
N ASP A 230 13.71 21.44 3.10
CA ASP A 230 13.17 22.76 3.42
C ASP A 230 12.86 22.87 4.93
N LEU A 231 13.89 23.17 5.71
CA LEU A 231 13.80 23.20 7.17
C LEU A 231 13.08 24.45 7.72
N ASP A 232 13.03 25.52 6.93
CA ASP A 232 12.48 26.82 7.34
C ASP A 232 10.97 26.95 7.07
N ALA A 233 10.38 25.99 6.34
CA ALA A 233 8.97 25.97 5.99
C ALA A 233 8.25 24.73 6.56
N PRO A 234 8.16 24.58 7.89
CA PRO A 234 7.45 23.46 8.50
C PRO A 234 5.95 23.52 8.19
N LEU A 235 5.35 22.35 7.92
CA LEU A 235 3.90 22.21 7.81
C LEU A 235 3.33 22.04 9.23
N VAL A 236 2.87 23.15 9.82
CA VAL A 236 2.37 23.21 11.20
C VAL A 236 0.84 23.19 11.22
N GLY A 237 0.26 22.39 12.12
CA GLY A 237 -1.20 22.31 12.30
C GLY A 237 -1.61 21.86 13.70
N ASN A 238 -2.90 21.94 13.98
CA ASN A 238 -3.48 21.64 15.29
C ASN A 238 -3.80 20.14 15.46
N SER A 239 -3.56 19.35 14.41
CA SER A 239 -3.65 17.89 14.47
C SER A 239 -2.67 17.25 13.49
N ALA A 240 -2.22 16.03 13.81
CA ALA A 240 -1.42 15.23 12.89
C ALA A 240 -2.11 15.05 11.52
N ARG A 241 -3.44 14.93 11.51
CA ARG A 241 -4.24 14.79 10.29
C ARG A 241 -4.15 16.03 9.41
N GLU A 242 -4.24 17.21 10.00
CA GLU A 242 -4.16 18.48 9.29
C GLU A 242 -2.79 18.66 8.62
N CYS A 243 -1.70 18.42 9.35
CA CYS A 243 -0.33 18.46 8.82
C CYS A 243 -0.17 17.51 7.63
N HIS A 244 -0.62 16.27 7.79
CA HIS A 244 -0.54 15.28 6.72
C HIS A 244 -1.42 15.65 5.52
N SER A 245 -2.63 16.19 5.73
CA SER A 245 -3.47 16.72 4.66
C SER A 245 -2.81 17.88 3.90
N MET A 246 -2.07 18.76 4.58
CA MET A 246 -1.28 19.80 3.90
C MET A 246 -0.19 19.18 3.03
N LEU A 247 0.58 18.23 3.56
CA LEU A 247 1.61 17.51 2.81
C LEU A 247 1.05 16.88 1.54
N LEU A 248 -0.05 16.12 1.64
CA LEU A 248 -0.67 15.45 0.49
C LEU A 248 -1.21 16.44 -0.55
N ARG A 249 -1.76 17.59 -0.11
CA ARG A 249 -2.17 18.67 -1.00
C ARG A 249 -0.97 19.27 -1.76
N HIS A 250 0.17 19.46 -1.10
CA HIS A 250 1.39 19.91 -1.76
C HIS A 250 1.90 18.90 -2.79
N ILE A 251 1.86 17.61 -2.47
CA ILE A 251 2.23 16.55 -3.40
C ILE A 251 1.36 16.59 -4.66
N ASN A 252 0.02 16.58 -4.51
CA ASN A 252 -0.88 16.65 -5.68
C ASN A 252 -0.66 17.93 -6.50
N ARG A 253 -0.42 19.07 -5.86
CA ARG A 253 -0.10 20.33 -6.56
C ARG A 253 1.20 20.24 -7.33
N ALA A 254 2.24 19.64 -6.77
CA ALA A 254 3.54 19.48 -7.42
C ALA A 254 3.49 18.48 -8.58
N VAL A 255 2.64 17.45 -8.51
CA VAL A 255 2.39 16.53 -9.64
C VAL A 255 1.49 17.16 -10.71
N GLY A 256 0.58 18.05 -10.30
CA GLY A 256 -0.40 18.71 -11.19
C GLY A 256 -1.71 17.94 -11.38
N VAL A 257 -1.84 16.77 -10.74
CA VAL A 257 -3.04 15.92 -10.74
C VAL A 257 -3.22 15.26 -9.37
N GLU A 258 -4.46 14.86 -9.05
CA GLU A 258 -4.75 14.16 -7.80
C GLU A 258 -4.30 12.70 -7.86
N VAL A 259 -3.13 12.40 -7.29
CA VAL A 259 -2.54 11.05 -7.23
C VAL A 259 -2.72 10.38 -5.86
N VAL A 260 -3.06 11.16 -4.84
CA VAL A 260 -3.33 10.68 -3.48
C VAL A 260 -4.56 11.37 -2.91
N ASN A 261 -5.34 10.64 -2.11
CA ASN A 261 -6.46 11.21 -1.37
C ASN A 261 -5.93 12.19 -0.30
N THR A 262 -6.45 13.40 -0.27
CA THR A 262 -6.00 14.45 0.66
C THR A 262 -6.58 14.33 2.08
N LYS A 263 -7.46 13.36 2.34
CA LYS A 263 -7.93 13.01 3.70
C LYS A 263 -6.78 12.39 4.48
N GLY A 264 -6.08 13.22 5.25
CA GLY A 264 -4.85 12.87 5.93
C GLY A 264 -5.01 11.70 6.90
N ARG A 265 -4.08 10.75 6.81
CA ARG A 265 -3.85 9.66 7.76
C ARG A 265 -2.71 10.02 8.72
N GLY A 266 -2.87 11.16 9.39
CA GLY A 266 -1.82 11.81 10.16
C GLY A 266 -1.21 10.94 11.27
N PRO A 267 -2.03 10.35 12.16
CA PRO A 267 -1.53 9.45 13.20
C PRO A 267 -0.71 8.27 12.66
N GLU A 268 -1.04 7.74 11.49
CA GLU A 268 -0.27 6.69 10.82
C GLU A 268 1.03 7.23 10.22
N PHE A 269 0.98 8.41 9.58
CA PHE A 269 2.16 9.07 9.02
C PHE A 269 3.19 9.41 10.12
N PHE A 270 2.74 9.99 11.23
CA PHE A 270 3.58 10.28 12.41
C PHE A 270 4.07 9.00 13.10
N GLY A 271 3.36 7.87 12.93
CA GLY A 271 3.68 6.60 13.58
C GLY A 271 2.99 6.38 14.94
N LEU A 272 2.20 7.35 15.40
CA LEU A 272 1.43 7.27 16.66
C LEU A 272 0.40 6.14 16.66
N SER A 273 -0.12 5.76 15.49
CA SER A 273 -1.06 4.63 15.36
C SER A 273 -0.36 3.27 15.27
N HIS A 274 0.97 3.23 15.15
CA HIS A 274 1.69 1.97 15.03
C HIS A 274 1.60 1.19 16.36
N PRO A 275 1.17 -0.09 16.38
CA PRO A 275 0.93 -0.84 17.61
C PRO A 275 2.10 -0.84 18.59
N THR A 276 3.33 -1.01 18.09
CA THR A 276 4.55 -0.94 18.92
C THR A 276 4.68 0.42 19.60
N ILE A 277 4.50 1.52 18.86
CA ILE A 277 4.66 2.88 19.40
C ILE A 277 3.54 3.20 20.37
N GLN A 278 2.29 2.83 20.06
CA GLN A 278 1.17 2.96 21.00
C GLN A 278 1.44 2.23 22.31
N ASN A 279 1.95 1.00 22.25
CA ASN A 279 2.27 0.23 23.45
C ASN A 279 3.36 0.91 24.29
N LEU A 280 4.38 1.49 23.66
CA LEU A 280 5.44 2.23 24.36
C LEU A 280 4.94 3.52 25.00
N ILE A 281 4.14 4.30 24.28
CA ILE A 281 3.51 5.51 24.84
C ILE A 281 2.57 5.13 25.99
N GLN A 282 1.78 4.06 25.83
CA GLN A 282 0.91 3.55 26.89
C GLN A 282 1.70 3.14 28.16
N SER A 283 2.93 2.67 27.98
CA SER A 283 3.82 2.25 29.06
C SER A 283 4.62 3.40 29.68
N SER A 284 4.51 4.61 29.13
CA SER A 284 5.25 5.78 29.59
C SER A 284 4.69 6.36 30.90
N PRO A 285 5.52 7.02 31.72
CA PRO A 285 5.05 7.73 32.92
C PRO A 285 3.99 8.78 32.56
N GLY A 286 2.98 8.95 33.42
CA GLY A 286 1.89 9.92 33.20
C GLY A 286 0.67 9.37 32.46
N THR A 287 0.82 8.33 31.62
CA THR A 287 -0.30 7.78 30.82
C THR A 287 -1.50 7.33 31.65
N ARG A 288 -1.28 6.80 32.87
CA ARG A 288 -2.37 6.40 33.77
C ARG A 288 -3.28 7.56 34.21
N LYS A 289 -2.81 8.80 34.10
CA LYS A 289 -3.55 10.02 34.47
C LYS A 289 -4.35 10.61 33.30
N CYS A 290 -4.14 10.12 32.08
CA CYS A 290 -4.90 10.54 30.90
C CYS A 290 -6.34 10.01 30.98
N SER A 291 -7.27 10.85 31.41
CA SER A 291 -8.64 10.47 31.76
C SER A 291 -9.49 10.00 30.59
N LEU A 292 -9.26 10.53 29.38
CA LEU A 292 -10.01 10.14 28.18
C LEU A 292 -9.47 8.86 27.53
N TYR A 293 -8.21 8.49 27.81
CA TYR A 293 -7.49 7.46 27.07
C TYR A 293 -7.96 6.04 27.42
N LYS A 294 -8.32 5.25 26.41
CA LYS A 294 -8.73 3.84 26.55
C LYS A 294 -7.55 2.92 26.32
N TRP A 295 -7.19 2.17 27.35
CA TRP A 295 -6.07 1.24 27.32
C TRP A 295 -6.30 0.13 26.29
N SER A 296 -5.34 -0.02 25.39
CA SER A 296 -5.31 -1.08 24.38
C SER A 296 -4.55 -2.30 24.92
N ARG A 297 -5.03 -3.50 24.58
CA ARG A 297 -4.30 -4.75 24.80
C ARG A 297 -3.42 -5.03 23.59
N PHE A 298 -2.14 -5.28 23.85
CA PHE A 298 -1.16 -5.59 22.84
C PHE A 298 -0.66 -7.02 23.02
N GLU A 299 -0.52 -7.76 21.92
CA GLU A 299 0.04 -9.11 21.92
C GLU A 299 1.42 -9.06 21.24
N VAL A 300 2.45 -9.59 21.89
CA VAL A 300 3.79 -9.67 21.30
C VAL A 300 3.80 -10.82 20.30
N SER A 301 4.19 -10.55 19.05
CA SER A 301 4.38 -11.63 18.07
C SER A 301 5.49 -12.55 18.54
N ARG A 302 5.17 -13.83 18.77
CA ARG A 302 6.16 -14.86 19.14
C ARG A 302 6.80 -15.55 17.93
N SER A 303 6.33 -15.27 16.72
CA SER A 303 6.91 -15.78 15.48
C SER A 303 7.90 -14.76 14.91
N GLY A 304 9.18 -15.11 14.93
CA GLY A 304 10.19 -14.40 14.17
C GLY A 304 9.86 -14.44 12.68
N GLY A 305 9.68 -13.27 12.08
CA GLY A 305 9.68 -13.12 10.62
C GLY A 305 8.34 -13.13 9.91
N GLU A 306 7.21 -12.75 10.52
CA GLU A 306 6.11 -12.23 9.70
C GLU A 306 6.54 -10.86 9.15
N PRO A 307 6.60 -10.67 7.82
CA PRO A 307 6.89 -9.35 7.28
C PRO A 307 5.81 -8.40 7.76
N LEU A 308 6.24 -7.30 8.41
CA LEU A 308 5.41 -6.12 8.65
C LEU A 308 4.56 -5.93 7.39
N MET A 309 3.21 -5.95 7.53
CA MET A 309 2.35 -5.64 6.39
C MET A 309 2.83 -4.30 5.83
N GLU A 310 3.54 -4.35 4.70
CA GLU A 310 4.00 -3.15 4.04
C GLU A 310 2.75 -2.36 3.69
N GLU A 311 2.60 -1.21 4.34
CA GLU A 311 1.45 -0.35 4.17
C GLU A 311 1.51 0.17 2.73
N ASN A 312 0.78 -0.48 1.83
CA ASN A 312 0.77 -0.19 0.39
C ASN A 312 -0.11 1.02 0.03
N ASP A 313 -0.36 1.90 1.00
CA ASP A 313 -1.16 3.11 0.82
C ASP A 313 -0.26 4.22 0.22
N PRO A 314 -0.63 4.80 -0.94
CA PRO A 314 0.17 5.82 -1.59
C PRO A 314 0.31 7.09 -0.76
N SER A 315 -0.55 7.34 0.26
CA SER A 315 -0.41 8.47 1.18
C SER A 315 0.69 8.27 2.24
N LEU A 316 1.15 7.04 2.47
CA LEU A 316 2.08 6.70 3.56
C LEU A 316 3.37 6.03 3.06
N ASN A 317 3.36 5.50 1.84
CA ASN A 317 4.46 4.76 1.25
C ASN A 317 4.90 5.39 -0.09
N PHE A 318 6.19 5.65 -0.21
CA PHE A 318 6.78 6.29 -1.39
C PHE A 318 6.65 5.44 -2.65
N ASP A 319 6.88 4.13 -2.58
CA ASP A 319 6.82 3.28 -3.76
C ASP A 319 5.38 3.16 -4.27
N ALA A 320 4.40 3.15 -3.36
CA ALA A 320 2.98 3.24 -3.71
C ALA A 320 2.62 4.61 -4.32
N LEU A 321 3.13 5.72 -3.78
CA LEU A 321 2.99 7.05 -4.38
C LEU A 321 3.57 7.08 -5.81
N GLN A 322 4.77 6.55 -5.99
CA GLN A 322 5.45 6.53 -7.29
C GLN A 322 4.65 5.73 -8.33
N ARG A 323 4.09 4.58 -7.93
CA ARG A 323 3.16 3.82 -8.80
C ARG A 323 1.91 4.62 -9.16
N SER A 324 1.34 5.36 -8.20
CA SER A 324 0.18 6.24 -8.45
C SER A 324 0.53 7.35 -9.44
N ILE A 325 1.67 8.02 -9.26
CA ILE A 325 2.17 9.05 -10.19
C ILE A 325 2.39 8.46 -11.59
N ALA A 326 3.04 7.31 -11.70
CA ALA A 326 3.29 6.66 -12.98
C ALA A 326 1.99 6.29 -13.69
N PHE A 327 1.00 5.77 -12.94
CA PHE A 327 -0.32 5.44 -13.48
C PHE A 327 -1.08 6.68 -13.96
N SER A 328 -1.07 7.77 -13.20
CA SER A 328 -1.72 9.02 -13.63
C SER A 328 -1.05 9.60 -14.88
N LYS A 329 0.28 9.54 -14.98
CA LYS A 329 1.02 10.00 -16.16
C LYS A 329 0.71 9.15 -17.40
N SER A 330 0.68 7.82 -17.29
CA SER A 330 0.36 6.96 -18.43
C SER A 330 -1.09 7.14 -18.90
N HIS A 331 -2.03 7.32 -17.97
CA HIS A 331 -3.43 7.59 -18.29
C HIS A 331 -3.60 8.93 -19.02
N MET A 332 -2.90 9.99 -18.60
CA MET A 332 -2.92 11.27 -19.32
C MET A 332 -2.34 11.15 -20.74
N VAL A 333 -1.27 10.36 -20.93
CA VAL A 333 -0.69 10.13 -22.26
C VAL A 333 -1.64 9.35 -23.17
N SER A 334 -2.42 8.40 -22.64
CA SER A 334 -3.46 7.73 -23.43
C SER A 334 -4.62 8.66 -23.80
N VAL A 335 -5.07 9.52 -22.88
CA VAL A 335 -6.17 10.46 -23.13
C VAL A 335 -5.80 11.52 -24.19
N ILE A 336 -4.54 11.98 -24.22
CA ILE A 336 -4.08 12.96 -25.22
C ILE A 336 -3.98 12.36 -26.63
N LYS A 337 -3.90 11.02 -26.76
CA LYS A 337 -3.89 10.35 -28.08
C LYS A 337 -5.28 10.20 -28.70
N ASP A 338 -6.34 10.35 -27.92
CA ASP A 338 -7.70 10.27 -28.43
C ASP A 338 -8.29 11.69 -28.63
N GLU A 339 -8.49 12.04 -29.90
CA GLU A 339 -9.28 13.13 -30.53
C GLU A 339 -8.66 14.52 -30.87
N PRO A 340 -9.04 15.12 -32.04
CA PRO A 340 -10.32 14.90 -32.75
C PRO A 340 -10.23 14.18 -34.10
N SER A 341 -11.28 13.39 -34.35
CA SER A 341 -11.62 12.77 -35.63
C SER A 341 -12.27 13.80 -36.55
N GLU A 342 -11.94 13.72 -37.83
CA GLU A 342 -12.39 14.57 -38.92
C GLU A 342 -13.92 14.67 -39.03
N GLN A 343 -14.51 15.80 -38.63
CA GLN A 343 -15.90 16.15 -39.01
C GLN A 343 -16.06 17.52 -39.67
N LEU A 344 -14.97 18.19 -40.05
CA LEU A 344 -15.03 19.52 -40.71
C LEU A 344 -14.73 19.54 -42.22
N LEU A 345 -14.74 18.38 -42.91
CA LEU A 345 -14.54 18.34 -44.37
C LEU A 345 -15.78 17.93 -45.19
N SER A 346 -16.96 17.85 -44.59
CA SER A 346 -18.19 17.44 -45.29
C SER A 346 -19.01 18.58 -45.92
N SER A 347 -18.69 19.86 -45.73
CA SER A 347 -19.57 20.95 -46.21
C SER A 347 -19.22 21.54 -47.59
N SER A 348 -18.25 20.99 -48.32
CA SER A 348 -17.83 21.56 -49.62
C SER A 348 -18.16 20.70 -50.85
N SER A 349 -18.88 19.58 -50.72
CA SER A 349 -19.25 18.77 -51.90
C SER A 349 -20.63 19.09 -52.51
N ALA A 350 -21.38 20.04 -51.93
CA ALA A 350 -22.73 20.36 -52.38
C ALA A 350 -22.81 21.28 -53.61
N THR A 351 -21.72 21.94 -54.03
CA THR A 351 -21.76 22.92 -55.14
C THR A 351 -21.29 22.38 -56.49
N LEU A 352 -20.75 21.16 -56.58
CA LEU A 352 -20.26 20.59 -57.85
C LEU A 352 -21.25 19.65 -58.56
N ARG A 353 -22.35 19.27 -57.90
CA ARG A 353 -23.41 18.47 -58.55
C ARG A 353 -24.49 19.31 -59.23
N ASP A 354 -24.69 20.56 -58.80
CA ASP A 354 -25.71 21.45 -59.37
C ASP A 354 -25.26 22.21 -60.63
N LEU A 355 -23.99 22.09 -61.05
CA LEU A 355 -23.47 22.76 -62.25
C LEU A 355 -23.36 21.85 -63.49
N LEU A 356 -23.83 20.59 -63.41
CA LEU A 356 -23.76 19.61 -64.52
C LEU A 356 -25.12 19.06 -64.94
N MET A 357 -26.22 19.61 -64.43
CA MET A 357 -27.60 19.26 -64.81
C MET A 357 -28.46 20.50 -65.06
N SER A 358 -27.95 21.49 -65.81
CA SER A 358 -28.74 22.57 -66.42
C SER A 358 -28.16 22.96 -67.76
#